data_AF-A0A7J6GR51-F1
#
_entry.id   AF-A0A7J6GR51-F1
#
_cell.length_a   1.000
_cell.length_b   1.000
_cell.length_c   1.000
_cell.angle_alpha   90.00
_cell.angle_beta   90.00
_cell.angle_gamma   90.00
#
_symmetry.space_group_name_H-M   'P 1'
#
loop_
_entity.id
_entity.type
_entity.pdbx_description
1 polymer ?
#
loop_
_entity_poly.entity_id
_entity_poly.type
_entity_poly.pdbx_seq_one_letter_code
_entity_poly.pdbx_strand_id
1 'polypeptide(L)'
;MAAAASTAATPLLTDELDIVIPTIRNLDFLEMWRPFFEKYHLIIVQDGDPTKTIHVPEGFDYELYNRNDINRILGPKSSCISFKDSACRCFGYMVSKKKYIYTIDDDCFVAKDPTGHDINALEQHIKNLLCLSTPFFYNTLYDPYREGADFVRGYPFSLREGVPTAVSHGLWLNRESSLSV
;
A
#
# COMPACT_ATOMS: atom_id res chain seq x y z
N MET A 1 10.55 -36.33 2.30
CA MET A 1 9.58 -35.26 1.99
C MET A 1 10.38 -34.01 1.68
N ALA A 2 10.60 -33.70 0.40
CA ALA A 2 11.26 -32.45 0.02
C ALA A 2 10.27 -31.30 0.21
N ALA A 3 10.67 -30.27 0.96
CA ALA A 3 9.91 -29.03 1.02
C ALA A 3 9.79 -28.47 -0.39
N ALA A 4 8.57 -28.24 -0.87
CA ALA A 4 8.35 -27.51 -2.09
C ALA A 4 8.93 -26.10 -1.88
N ALA A 5 9.96 -25.76 -2.66
CA ALA A 5 10.45 -24.40 -2.71
C ALA A 5 9.29 -23.51 -3.15
N SER A 6 8.91 -22.52 -2.33
CA SER A 6 7.98 -21.48 -2.76
C SER A 6 8.64 -20.74 -3.92
N THR A 7 8.11 -20.91 -5.11
CA THR A 7 8.45 -20.03 -6.23
C THR A 7 8.09 -18.62 -5.79
N ALA A 8 9.09 -17.78 -5.52
CA ALA A 8 8.86 -16.38 -5.19
C ALA A 8 7.99 -15.77 -6.29
N ALA A 9 6.76 -15.39 -5.94
CA ALA A 9 5.82 -14.83 -6.90
C ALA A 9 6.45 -13.61 -7.57
N THR A 10 6.25 -13.48 -8.89
CA THR A 10 6.71 -12.31 -9.63
C THR A 10 6.03 -11.07 -9.04
N PRO A 11 6.81 -10.06 -8.61
CA PRO A 11 6.24 -8.82 -8.08
C PRO A 11 5.40 -8.13 -9.17
N LEU A 12 4.22 -7.65 -8.80
CA LEU A 12 3.25 -7.06 -9.70
C LEU A 12 3.41 -5.54 -9.73
N LEU A 13 3.21 -4.90 -10.88
CA LEU A 13 3.16 -3.44 -11.02
C LEU A 13 4.43 -2.68 -10.57
N THR A 14 5.63 -3.28 -10.59
CA THR A 14 6.87 -2.61 -10.14
C THR A 14 7.14 -1.28 -10.86
N ASP A 15 6.82 -1.22 -12.16
CA ASP A 15 6.98 -0.02 -12.98
C ASP A 15 5.76 0.92 -12.96
N GLU A 16 4.65 0.49 -12.38
CA GLU A 16 3.36 1.20 -12.39
C GLU A 16 2.85 1.63 -11.02
N LEU A 17 3.55 1.26 -9.93
CA LEU A 17 3.19 1.57 -8.55
C LEU A 17 4.31 2.30 -7.80
N ASP A 18 3.95 3.39 -7.12
CA ASP A 18 4.80 4.08 -6.13
C ASP A 18 4.31 3.78 -4.72
N ILE A 19 5.25 3.68 -3.77
CA ILE A 19 4.92 3.56 -2.34
C ILE A 19 5.16 4.92 -1.67
N VAL A 20 4.10 5.52 -1.13
CA VAL A 20 4.14 6.83 -0.46
C VAL A 20 4.17 6.67 1.05
N ILE A 21 5.23 7.18 1.68
CA ILE A 21 5.49 7.07 3.12
C ILE A 21 5.64 8.48 3.72
N PRO A 22 4.68 8.96 4.55
CA PRO A 22 4.91 10.12 5.39
C PRO A 22 5.77 9.74 6.59
N THR A 23 6.67 10.62 7.01
CA THR A 23 7.53 10.34 8.17
C THR A 23 8.02 11.59 8.87
N ILE A 24 8.34 11.45 10.16
CA ILE A 24 9.07 12.46 10.97
C ILE A 24 10.36 11.89 11.59
N ARG A 25 10.73 10.64 11.24
CA ARG A 25 11.81 9.87 11.88
C ARG A 25 12.51 8.96 10.86
N ASN A 26 13.58 8.28 11.30
CA ASN A 26 14.29 7.33 10.44
C ASN A 26 13.37 6.17 10.02
N LEU A 27 13.60 5.65 8.82
CA LEU A 27 12.76 4.62 8.20
C LEU A 27 13.28 3.20 8.43
N ASP A 28 13.76 2.90 9.65
CA ASP A 28 14.29 1.57 9.99
C ASP A 28 13.23 0.45 9.81
N PHE A 29 11.94 0.80 9.86
CA PHE A 29 10.83 -0.12 9.58
C PHE A 29 10.89 -0.75 8.18
N LEU A 30 11.56 -0.08 7.23
CA LEU A 30 11.74 -0.58 5.87
C LEU A 30 12.53 -1.89 5.83
N GLU A 31 13.39 -2.19 6.81
CA GLU A 31 14.09 -3.47 6.85
C GLU A 31 13.12 -4.65 7.03
N MET A 32 12.11 -4.48 7.87
CA MET A 32 11.05 -5.47 8.07
C MET A 32 10.19 -5.61 6.80
N TRP A 33 9.96 -4.52 6.07
CA TRP A 33 9.19 -4.52 4.82
C TRP A 33 10.02 -4.81 3.56
N ARG A 34 11.35 -4.92 3.67
CA ARG A 34 12.28 -5.07 2.55
C ARG A 34 11.88 -6.18 1.58
N PRO A 35 11.49 -7.39 2.02
CA PRO A 35 11.07 -8.46 1.10
C PRO A 35 9.92 -8.07 0.17
N PHE A 36 9.10 -7.09 0.58
CA PHE A 36 7.92 -6.62 -0.15
C PHE A 36 8.17 -5.31 -0.90
N PHE A 37 8.97 -4.39 -0.36
CA PHE A 37 9.07 -3.02 -0.87
C PHE A 37 10.30 -2.74 -1.72
N GLU A 38 11.39 -3.50 -1.58
CA GLU A 38 12.69 -3.19 -2.23
C GLU A 38 12.61 -3.05 -3.76
N LYS A 39 11.61 -3.67 -4.39
CA LYS A 39 11.43 -3.68 -5.84
C LYS A 39 10.56 -2.53 -6.38
N TYR A 40 10.05 -1.68 -5.49
CA TYR A 40 9.19 -0.55 -5.83
C TYR A 40 9.91 0.76 -5.50
N HIS A 41 9.62 1.78 -6.30
CA HIS A 41 10.08 3.14 -6.02
C HIS A 41 9.29 3.73 -4.85
N LEU A 42 10.00 4.39 -3.93
CA LEU A 42 9.42 5.04 -2.75
C LEU A 42 9.36 6.56 -2.94
N ILE A 43 8.25 7.17 -2.54
CA ILE A 43 8.12 8.61 -2.38
C ILE A 43 7.98 8.88 -0.88
N ILE A 44 9.05 9.42 -0.29
CA ILE A 44 9.11 9.72 1.14
C ILE A 44 8.79 11.19 1.33
N VAL A 45 7.80 11.48 2.16
CA VAL A 45 7.45 12.86 2.54
C VAL A 45 7.85 13.07 3.99
N GLN A 46 8.97 13.77 4.18
CA GLN A 46 9.43 14.21 5.49
C GLN A 46 8.58 15.37 5.98
N ASP A 47 7.95 15.15 7.13
CA ASP A 47 7.25 16.14 7.92
C ASP A 47 8.09 16.66 9.08
N GLY A 48 7.62 17.73 9.72
CA GLY A 48 8.32 18.36 10.84
C GLY A 48 9.49 19.23 10.40
N ASP A 49 10.60 19.17 11.14
CA ASP A 49 11.76 20.04 10.92
C ASP A 49 12.55 19.60 9.67
N PRO A 50 12.57 20.39 8.58
CA PRO A 50 13.25 20.03 7.33
C PRO A 50 14.78 20.07 7.45
N THR A 51 15.33 20.57 8.55
CA THR A 51 16.79 20.55 8.81
C THR A 51 17.26 19.22 9.37
N LYS A 52 16.35 18.39 9.88
CA LYS A 52 16.67 17.04 10.33
C LYS A 52 16.90 16.13 9.14
N THR A 53 17.98 15.39 9.16
CA THR A 53 18.23 14.34 8.17
C THR A 53 17.48 13.07 8.59
N ILE A 54 16.67 12.54 7.67
CA ILE A 54 16.03 11.23 7.83
C ILE A 54 16.94 10.17 7.21
N HIS A 55 17.25 9.13 7.98
CA HIS A 55 17.95 7.96 7.46
C HIS A 55 16.96 7.01 6.79
N VAL A 56 17.28 6.60 5.56
CA VAL A 56 16.61 5.54 4.81
C VAL A 56 17.63 4.41 4.64
N PRO A 57 17.29 3.15 4.95
CA PRO A 57 18.21 2.03 4.75
C PRO A 57 18.70 1.92 3.31
N GLU A 58 19.90 1.36 3.13
CA GLU A 58 20.50 1.23 1.80
C GLU A 58 19.72 0.25 0.89
N GLY A 59 19.83 0.44 -0.42
CA GLY A 59 19.27 -0.45 -1.44
C GLY A 59 17.85 -0.10 -1.92
N PHE A 60 17.16 0.84 -1.28
CA PHE A 60 15.87 1.34 -1.77
C PHE A 60 16.05 2.42 -2.84
N ASP A 61 15.21 2.36 -3.88
CA ASP A 61 15.03 3.43 -4.87
C ASP A 61 13.98 4.42 -4.35
N TYR A 62 14.38 5.68 -4.12
CA TYR A 62 13.47 6.67 -3.53
C TYR A 62 13.74 8.12 -3.92
N GLU A 63 12.68 8.92 -3.86
CA GLU A 63 12.72 10.37 -3.76
C GLU A 63 12.27 10.82 -2.36
N LEU A 64 12.99 11.75 -1.74
CA LEU A 64 12.65 12.33 -0.46
C LEU A 64 12.34 13.81 -0.61
N TYR A 65 11.16 14.21 -0.13
CA TYR A 65 10.67 15.58 -0.14
C TYR A 65 10.44 16.07 1.28
N ASN A 66 10.86 17.31 1.58
CA ASN A 66 10.55 17.96 2.85
C ASN A 66 9.77 19.27 2.64
N ARG A 67 9.51 20.00 3.73
CA ARG A 67 8.74 21.25 3.68
C ARG A 67 9.34 22.30 2.73
N ASN A 68 10.66 22.35 2.56
CA ASN A 68 11.30 23.29 1.63
C ASN A 68 10.97 22.92 0.18
N ASP A 69 10.95 21.63 -0.16
CA ASP A 69 10.57 21.16 -1.49
C ASP A 69 9.09 21.43 -1.78
N ILE A 70 8.21 21.16 -0.83
CA ILE A 70 6.77 21.44 -0.94
C ILE A 70 6.55 22.93 -1.20
N ASN A 71 7.22 23.81 -0.43
CA ASN A 71 7.13 25.26 -0.61
C ASN A 71 7.67 25.71 -1.97
N ARG A 72 8.78 25.11 -2.43
CA ARG A 72 9.39 25.43 -3.73
C ARG A 72 8.51 24.98 -4.90
N ILE A 73 7.90 23.80 -4.82
CA ILE A 73 7.13 23.18 -5.90
C ILE A 73 5.71 23.77 -5.99
N LEU A 74 5.04 23.95 -4.86
CA LEU A 74 3.65 24.45 -4.83
C LEU A 74 3.55 25.97 -4.69
N GLY A 75 4.62 26.63 -4.25
CA GLY A 75 4.64 28.08 -4.03
C GLY A 75 3.51 28.54 -3.11
N PRO A 76 2.69 29.54 -3.51
CA PRO A 76 1.56 30.02 -2.70
C PRO A 76 0.52 28.95 -2.35
N LYS A 77 0.48 27.82 -3.07
CA LYS A 77 -0.46 26.73 -2.82
C LYS A 77 0.04 25.75 -1.75
N SER A 78 1.26 25.89 -1.23
CA SER A 78 1.85 24.92 -0.29
C SER A 78 1.05 24.75 1.01
N SER A 79 0.21 25.73 1.36
CA SER A 79 -0.73 25.67 2.48
C SER A 79 -1.82 24.60 2.33
N CYS A 80 -2.05 24.06 1.12
CA CYS A 80 -2.97 22.93 0.94
C CYS A 80 -2.38 21.60 1.45
N ILE A 81 -1.08 21.55 1.74
CA ILE A 81 -0.42 20.39 2.31
C ILE A 81 -0.22 20.61 3.79
N SER A 82 -0.95 19.80 4.57
CA SER A 82 -0.89 19.85 6.03
C SER A 82 0.53 19.61 6.56
N PHE A 83 0.80 20.14 7.74
CA PHE A 83 2.11 20.14 8.40
C PHE A 83 1.97 19.64 9.83
N LYS A 84 2.92 18.81 10.29
CA LYS A 84 2.91 18.13 11.60
C LYS A 84 1.79 17.10 11.73
N ASP A 85 1.43 16.45 10.62
CA ASP A 85 0.52 15.32 10.61
C ASP A 85 0.81 14.38 9.43
N SER A 86 0.14 13.23 9.44
CA SER A 86 0.32 12.21 8.43
C SER A 86 -0.33 12.55 7.08
N ALA A 87 -1.09 13.65 6.98
CA ALA A 87 -1.70 14.12 5.74
C ALA A 87 -0.69 14.81 4.81
N CYS A 88 0.55 15.04 5.26
CA CYS A 88 1.66 15.44 4.37
C CYS A 88 1.85 14.46 3.19
N ARG A 89 1.47 13.18 3.33
CA ARG A 89 1.46 12.18 2.25
C ARG A 89 0.69 12.60 1.00
N CYS A 90 -0.29 13.50 1.13
CA CYS A 90 -1.02 14.05 -0.02
C CYS A 90 -0.09 14.71 -1.03
N PHE A 91 1.07 15.21 -0.59
CA PHE A 91 2.10 15.69 -1.50
C PHE A 91 2.67 14.56 -2.36
N GLY A 92 2.95 13.41 -1.76
CA GLY A 92 3.39 12.21 -2.46
C GLY A 92 2.39 11.77 -3.55
N TYR A 93 1.09 11.89 -3.27
CA TYR A 93 0.04 11.61 -4.25
C TYR A 93 0.06 12.53 -5.47
N MET A 94 0.44 13.80 -5.27
CA MET A 94 0.49 14.77 -6.35
C MET A 94 1.74 14.65 -7.22
N VAL A 95 2.87 14.21 -6.66
CA VAL A 95 4.15 14.13 -7.40
C VAL A 95 4.37 12.79 -8.08
N SER A 96 3.71 11.73 -7.62
CA SER A 96 3.76 10.43 -8.29
C SER A 96 3.26 10.56 -9.74
N LYS A 97 4.01 9.95 -10.66
CA LYS A 97 3.67 9.86 -12.08
C LYS A 97 3.17 8.45 -12.46
N LYS A 98 3.19 7.53 -11.50
CA LYS A 98 2.81 6.14 -11.72
C LYS A 98 1.29 5.99 -11.61
N LYS A 99 0.78 4.91 -12.20
CA LYS A 99 -0.65 4.66 -12.32
C LYS A 99 -1.30 4.35 -10.97
N TYR A 100 -0.55 3.70 -10.07
CA TYR A 100 -1.01 3.27 -8.77
C TYR A 100 -0.14 3.84 -7.66
N ILE A 101 -0.76 4.05 -6.50
CA ILE A 101 -0.08 4.48 -5.29
C ILE A 101 -0.50 3.53 -4.17
N TYR A 102 0.49 2.98 -3.48
CA TYR A 102 0.31 2.35 -2.18
C TYR A 102 0.79 3.32 -1.10
N THR A 103 0.08 3.44 0.01
CA THR A 103 0.46 4.35 1.09
C THR A 103 0.51 3.60 2.41
N ILE A 104 1.54 3.88 3.21
CA ILE A 104 1.76 3.21 4.49
C ILE A 104 2.44 4.15 5.47
N ASP A 105 2.14 3.99 6.76
CA ASP A 105 2.72 4.79 7.84
C ASP A 105 4.07 4.22 8.26
N ASP A 106 4.96 5.10 8.74
CA ASP A 106 6.36 4.76 9.08
C ASP A 106 6.53 3.86 10.32
N ASP A 107 5.44 3.54 11.01
CA ASP A 107 5.38 2.69 12.20
C ASP A 107 4.53 1.42 12.00
N CYS A 108 4.15 1.11 10.76
CA CYS A 108 3.42 -0.11 10.42
C CYS A 108 4.30 -1.37 10.53
N PHE A 109 3.70 -2.45 11.03
CA PHE A 109 4.33 -3.77 11.13
C PHE A 109 3.82 -4.73 10.07
N VAL A 110 4.68 -5.66 9.64
CA VAL A 110 4.25 -6.78 8.80
C VAL A 110 3.40 -7.72 9.66
N ALA A 111 2.15 -7.91 9.25
CA ALA A 111 1.23 -8.82 9.92
C ALA A 111 1.62 -10.28 9.68
N LYS A 112 1.25 -11.15 10.63
CA LYS A 112 1.45 -12.60 10.52
C LYS A 112 0.11 -13.31 10.33
N ASP A 113 0.09 -14.33 9.49
CA ASP A 113 -1.05 -15.23 9.36
C ASP A 113 -1.16 -16.17 10.59
N PRO A 114 -2.24 -16.96 10.75
CA PRO A 114 -2.38 -17.90 11.87
C PRO A 114 -1.29 -18.98 11.95
N THR A 115 -0.50 -19.18 10.90
CA THR A 115 0.63 -20.11 10.85
C THR A 115 1.97 -19.43 11.16
N GLY A 116 1.97 -18.10 11.37
CA GLY A 116 3.15 -17.32 11.72
C GLY A 116 3.94 -16.80 10.52
N HIS A 117 3.44 -16.97 9.29
CA HIS A 117 4.10 -16.43 8.09
C HIS A 117 3.75 -14.97 7.86
N ASP A 118 4.69 -14.22 7.29
CA ASP A 118 4.48 -12.82 6.92
C ASP A 118 3.40 -12.66 5.85
N ILE A 119 2.53 -11.68 6.05
CA ILE A 119 1.50 -11.30 5.10
C ILE A 119 2.02 -10.20 4.18
N ASN A 120 2.03 -10.47 2.87
CA ASN A 120 2.32 -9.48 1.86
C ASN A 120 1.07 -8.62 1.57
N ALA A 121 0.81 -7.63 2.43
CA ALA A 121 -0.35 -6.75 2.31
C ALA A 121 -0.36 -5.97 0.98
N LEU A 122 0.81 -5.53 0.51
CA LEU A 122 0.95 -4.82 -0.77
C LEU A 122 0.42 -5.67 -1.94
N GLU A 123 0.84 -6.94 -2.03
CA GLU A 123 0.37 -7.83 -3.10
C GLU A 123 -1.14 -8.09 -3.02
N GLN A 124 -1.71 -8.21 -1.82
CA GLN A 124 -3.15 -8.36 -1.65
C GLN A 124 -3.90 -7.12 -2.16
N HIS A 125 -3.44 -5.92 -1.82
CA HIS A 125 -4.03 -4.68 -2.32
C HIS A 125 -3.88 -4.54 -3.84
N ILE A 126 -2.73 -4.93 -4.41
CA ILE A 126 -2.55 -4.97 -5.87
C ILE A 126 -3.55 -5.92 -6.52
N LYS A 127 -3.72 -7.14 -5.98
CA LYS A 127 -4.70 -8.10 -6.49
C LYS A 127 -6.11 -7.53 -6.44
N ASN A 128 -6.50 -6.86 -5.35
CA ASN A 128 -7.81 -6.22 -5.23
C ASN A 128 -8.02 -5.08 -6.26
N LEU A 129 -6.96 -4.36 -6.64
CA LEU A 129 -7.02 -3.31 -7.66
C LEU A 129 -7.12 -3.88 -9.09
N LEU A 130 -6.51 -5.05 -9.34
CA LEU A 130 -6.49 -5.68 -10.65
C LEU A 130 -7.67 -6.63 -10.89
N CYS A 131 -8.30 -7.12 -9.81
CA CYS A 131 -9.50 -7.93 -9.86
C CYS A 131 -10.76 -7.06 -9.82
N LEU A 132 -11.79 -7.47 -10.56
CA LEU A 132 -13.08 -6.80 -10.54
C LEU A 132 -13.80 -7.09 -9.23
N SER A 133 -14.30 -6.05 -8.58
CA SER A 133 -15.03 -6.13 -7.32
C SER A 133 -16.50 -6.46 -7.54
N THR A 134 -17.15 -7.03 -6.51
CA THR A 134 -18.60 -7.23 -6.50
C THR A 134 -19.33 -5.87 -6.44
N PRO A 135 -20.20 -5.53 -7.41
CA PRO A 135 -20.91 -4.27 -7.39
C PRO A 135 -22.15 -4.33 -6.50
N PHE A 136 -22.31 -3.37 -5.58
CA PHE A 136 -23.55 -3.06 -4.83
C PHE A 136 -24.19 -4.22 -4.05
N PHE A 137 -23.55 -5.38 -4.00
CA PHE A 137 -24.12 -6.62 -3.52
C PHE A 137 -23.05 -7.40 -2.76
N TYR A 138 -23.25 -7.49 -1.45
CA TYR A 138 -22.41 -8.32 -0.59
C TYR A 138 -22.88 -9.77 -0.66
N ASN A 139 -22.17 -10.62 -1.40
CA ASN A 139 -22.45 -12.05 -1.43
C ASN A 139 -21.92 -12.69 -0.13
N THR A 140 -22.82 -13.08 0.77
CA THR A 140 -22.47 -13.70 2.06
C THR A 140 -22.02 -15.15 1.92
N LEU A 141 -22.17 -15.78 0.76
CA LEU A 141 -21.84 -17.19 0.57
C LEU A 141 -20.38 -17.41 0.20
N TYR A 142 -19.84 -16.62 -0.73
CA TYR A 142 -18.46 -16.68 -1.22
C TYR A 142 -18.16 -15.48 -2.15
N ASP A 143 -16.87 -15.26 -2.42
CA ASP A 143 -16.41 -14.37 -3.49
C ASP A 143 -16.62 -15.02 -4.86
N PRO A 144 -17.53 -14.51 -5.71
CA PRO A 144 -17.83 -15.11 -7.01
C PRO A 144 -16.75 -14.87 -8.08
N TYR A 145 -15.76 -14.00 -7.84
CA TYR A 145 -14.70 -13.70 -8.80
C TYR A 145 -13.42 -14.51 -8.59
N ARG A 146 -13.36 -15.31 -7.52
CA ARG A 146 -12.22 -16.20 -7.27
C ARG A 146 -12.20 -17.34 -8.29
N GLU A 147 -10.99 -17.85 -8.57
CA GLU A 147 -10.81 -18.99 -9.46
C GLU A 147 -11.63 -20.22 -8.99
N GLY A 148 -12.33 -20.85 -9.92
CA GLY A 148 -13.16 -22.03 -9.65
C GLY A 148 -14.50 -21.77 -8.96
N ALA A 149 -14.91 -20.52 -8.80
CA ALA A 149 -16.26 -20.18 -8.36
C ALA A 149 -17.18 -19.87 -9.55
N ASP A 150 -18.38 -20.45 -9.53
CA ASP A 150 -19.47 -20.09 -10.45
C ASP A 150 -20.42 -19.09 -9.79
N PHE A 151 -21.21 -18.34 -10.56
CA PHE A 151 -22.30 -17.55 -10.01
C PHE A 151 -23.49 -18.44 -9.61
N VAL A 152 -23.98 -18.31 -8.36
CA VAL A 152 -25.22 -18.98 -7.95
C VAL A 152 -26.39 -18.56 -8.86
N ARG A 153 -27.38 -19.45 -8.99
CA ARG A 153 -28.65 -19.07 -9.62
C ARG A 153 -29.27 -17.90 -8.86
N GLY A 154 -29.77 -16.93 -9.61
CA GLY A 154 -30.34 -15.69 -9.06
C GLY A 154 -29.35 -14.54 -8.93
N TYR A 155 -28.03 -14.75 -9.10
CA TYR A 155 -27.09 -13.64 -9.17
C TYR A 155 -27.36 -12.80 -10.44
N PRO A 156 -27.69 -11.50 -10.33
CA PRO A 156 -28.08 -10.69 -11.47
C PRO A 156 -27.01 -10.68 -12.56
N PHE A 157 -27.37 -10.98 -13.80
CA PHE A 157 -26.42 -11.06 -14.91
C PHE A 157 -25.64 -9.76 -15.11
N SER A 158 -26.29 -8.61 -14.94
CA SER A 158 -25.66 -7.29 -15.03
C SER A 158 -24.59 -7.02 -13.97
N LEU A 159 -24.54 -7.82 -12.90
CA LEU A 159 -23.55 -7.67 -11.84
C LEU A 159 -22.42 -8.70 -11.94
N ARG A 160 -22.45 -9.63 -12.91
CA ARG A 160 -21.45 -10.70 -13.07
C ARG A 160 -20.15 -10.24 -13.71
N GLU A 161 -20.17 -9.10 -14.38
CA GLU A 161 -18.98 -8.51 -15.00
C GLU A 161 -18.11 -7.78 -13.97
N GLY A 162 -18.59 -7.56 -12.75
CA GLY A 162 -17.86 -6.85 -11.71
C GLY A 162 -17.73 -5.35 -11.97
N VAL A 163 -17.09 -4.63 -11.05
CA VAL A 163 -16.73 -3.22 -11.22
C VAL A 163 -15.25 -2.99 -10.96
N PRO A 164 -14.59 -2.08 -11.70
CA PRO A 164 -13.22 -1.70 -11.42
C PRO A 164 -13.06 -1.16 -9.99
N THR A 165 -12.00 -1.60 -9.31
CA THR A 165 -11.65 -1.11 -7.98
C THR A 165 -10.81 0.15 -8.09
N ALA A 166 -11.33 1.29 -7.66
CA ALA A 166 -10.56 2.55 -7.63
C ALA A 166 -9.66 2.67 -6.39
N VAL A 167 -10.11 2.14 -5.24
CA VAL A 167 -9.40 2.21 -3.96
C VAL A 167 -9.54 0.87 -3.26
N SER A 168 -8.42 0.32 -2.79
CA SER A 168 -8.38 -0.80 -1.84
C SER A 168 -7.73 -0.30 -0.56
N HIS A 169 -8.39 -0.50 0.58
CA HIS A 169 -7.93 -0.01 1.88
C HIS A 169 -8.01 -1.12 2.92
N GLY A 170 -6.98 -1.26 3.75
CA GLY A 170 -6.95 -2.19 4.88
C GLY A 170 -7.46 -1.52 6.16
N LEU A 171 -7.95 -2.31 7.11
CA LEU A 171 -8.31 -1.82 8.44
C LEU A 171 -7.08 -1.79 9.34
N TRP A 172 -7.08 -0.87 10.30
CA TRP A 172 -6.06 -0.82 11.35
C TRP A 172 -6.27 -1.97 12.33
N LEU A 173 -5.33 -2.90 12.38
CA LEU A 173 -5.28 -3.92 13.43
C LEU A 173 -4.68 -3.29 14.69
N ASN A 174 -5.54 -2.79 15.58
CA ASN A 174 -5.08 -2.32 16.89
C ASN A 174 -4.44 -3.48 17.66
N ARG A 175 -3.25 -3.25 18.24
CA ARG A 175 -2.66 -4.19 19.19
C ARG A 175 -3.44 -4.15 20.50
N GLU A 176 -4.38 -5.08 20.66
CA GLU A 176 -4.56 -5.80 21.92
C GLU A 176 -4.81 -7.27 21.57
N SER A 177 -3.88 -8.13 21.97
CA SER A 177 -3.99 -9.60 22.04
C SER A 177 -4.86 -10.30 20.97
N SER A 178 -4.18 -11.09 20.14
CA SER A 178 -4.71 -12.16 19.27
C SER A 178 -5.49 -11.73 18.02
N LEU A 179 -4.90 -12.05 16.84
CA LEU A 179 -5.51 -12.34 15.53
C LEU A 179 -6.50 -11.27 14.99
N SER A 180 -6.46 -10.77 13.75
CA SER A 180 -6.06 -11.36 12.47
C SER A 180 -6.51 -10.42 11.32
N VAL A 181 -5.90 -10.65 10.14
CA VAL A 181 -6.21 -10.22 8.74
C VAL A 181 -6.10 -8.74 8.38
#